data_AF-A0A8T4KV35-F1
#
_entry.id   AF-A0A8T4KV35-F1
#
_cell.length_a   1.000
_cell.length_b   1.000
_cell.length_c   1.000
_cell.angle_alpha   90.00
_cell.angle_beta   90.00
_cell.angle_gamma   90.00
#
_symmetry.space_group_name_H-M   'P 1'
#
loop_
_entity.id
_entity.type
_entity.pdbx_description
1 polymer ?
#
loop_
_entity_poly.entity_id
_entity_poly.type
_entity_poly.pdbx_seq_one_letter_code
_entity_poly.pdbx_strand_id
1 'polypeptide(L)' 'MAEKKMSMPQGMAGLTRYYDVKEGAVRISPKAVVALATGFSLFIIILNAVA' A
#
# COMPACT_ATOMS: atom_id res chain seq x y z
N MET A 1 31.31 11.72 23.90
CA MET A 1 30.54 10.46 23.95
C MET A 1 30.79 9.74 22.65
N ALA A 2 31.46 8.58 22.69
CA ALA A 2 31.82 7.84 21.49
C ALA A 2 30.56 7.29 20.84
N GLU A 3 30.21 7.80 19.67
CA GLU A 3 29.16 7.23 18.84
C GLU A 3 29.51 5.78 18.55
N LYS A 4 28.74 4.86 19.14
CA LYS A 4 28.74 3.45 18.74
C LYS A 4 28.33 3.40 17.27
N LYS A 5 29.31 3.40 16.37
CA LYS A 5 29.12 2.92 15.00
C LYS A 5 28.75 1.45 15.11
N MET A 6 27.45 1.17 15.22
CA MET A 6 26.92 -0.18 15.14
C MET A 6 27.21 -0.67 13.73
N SER A 7 28.28 -1.46 13.59
CA SER A 7 28.58 -2.15 12.35
C SER A 7 27.43 -3.11 12.07
N MET A 8 26.58 -2.77 11.09
CA MET A 8 25.61 -3.73 10.59
C MET A 8 26.38 -4.90 9.96
N PRO A 9 26.03 -6.16 10.27
CA PRO A 9 26.65 -7.33 9.65
C PRO A 9 26.57 -7.19 8.13
N GLN A 10 27.66 -7.47 7.41
CA GLN A 10 27.74 -7.30 5.95
C GLN A 10 26.64 -8.05 5.18
N GLY A 11 26.03 -9.09 5.77
CA GLY A 11 24.87 -9.81 5.21
C GLY A 11 23.52 -9.09 5.36
N MET A 12 23.38 -8.14 6.27
CA MET A 12 22.14 -7.37 6.48
C MET A 12 21.98 -6.23 5.47
N ALA A 13 23.09 -5.72 4.91
CA ALA A 13 23.08 -4.67 3.89
C ALA A 13 22.47 -5.14 2.56
N GLY A 14 22.55 -6.43 2.25
CA GLY A 14 21.85 -7.04 1.12
C GLY A 14 20.35 -7.13 1.38
N LEU A 15 19.96 -7.54 2.59
CA LEU A 15 18.55 -7.69 2.98
C LEU A 15 17.82 -6.34 3.01
N THR A 16 18.43 -5.27 3.53
CA THR A 16 17.81 -3.94 3.48
C THR A 16 17.56 -3.47 2.05
N ARG A 17 18.44 -3.82 1.09
CA ARG A 17 18.28 -3.47 -0.34
C ARG A 17 17.12 -4.20 -1.03
N TYR A 18 16.84 -5.44 -0.64
CA TYR A 18 15.70 -6.21 -1.17
C TYR A 18 14.37 -5.81 -0.51
N TYR A 19 14.38 -5.33 0.73
CA TYR A 19 13.17 -4.90 1.46
C TYR A 19 12.89 -3.39 1.39
N ASP A 20 13.84 -2.56 0.93
CA ASP A 20 13.64 -1.13 0.60
C ASP A 20 13.01 -0.92 -0.79
N VAL A 21 12.64 -1.98 -1.50
CA VAL A 21 11.80 -1.91 -2.71
C VAL A 21 10.35 -1.60 -2.31
N LYS A 22 10.16 -0.44 -1.68
CA LYS A 22 8.84 0.15 -1.37
C LYS A 22 8.35 1.06 -2.50
N GLU A 23 8.95 0.99 -3.68
CA GLU A 23 8.61 1.91 -4.78
C GLU A 23 7.43 1.45 -5.67
N GLY A 24 6.85 0.26 -5.47
CA GLY A 24 5.88 -0.29 -6.44
C GLY A 24 4.46 -0.56 -5.97
N ALA A 25 4.20 -0.68 -4.66
CA ALA A 25 2.90 -1.14 -4.20
C ALA A 25 1.92 0.03 -4.14
N VAL A 26 1.05 0.17 -5.14
CA VAL A 26 -0.14 1.03 -5.07
C VAL A 26 -0.99 0.55 -3.89
N ARG A 27 -0.84 1.20 -2.74
CA ARG A 27 -1.58 0.87 -1.52
C ARG A 27 -2.96 1.51 -1.60
N ILE A 28 -3.92 0.75 -2.12
CA ILE A 28 -5.31 1.16 -2.05
C ILE A 28 -5.77 0.99 -0.59
N SER A 29 -6.22 2.09 0.01
CA SER A 29 -6.77 2.01 1.37
C SER A 29 -8.05 1.16 1.36
N PRO A 30 -8.30 0.31 2.38
CA PRO A 30 -9.54 -0.47 2.46
C PRO A 30 -10.80 0.39 2.37
N LYS A 31 -10.73 1.63 2.90
CA LYS A 31 -11.82 2.62 2.80
C LYS A 31 -12.13 3.00 1.35
N ALA A 32 -11.12 3.15 0.50
CA ALA A 32 -11.31 3.47 -0.92
C ALA A 32 -11.99 2.32 -1.68
N VAL A 33 -11.65 1.06 -1.34
CA VAL A 33 -12.30 -0.12 -1.94
C VAL A 33 -13.79 -0.16 -1.60
N VAL A 34 -14.13 0.06 -0.31
CA VAL A 34 -15.53 0.07 0.14
C VAL A 34 -16.30 1.21 -0.53
N ALA A 35 -15.73 2.42 -0.58
CA ALA A 35 -16.38 3.57 -1.21
C ALA A 35 -16.65 3.34 -2.72
N LEU A 36 -15.70 2.76 -3.45
CA LEU A 36 -15.87 2.42 -4.87
C LEU A 36 -16.96 1.36 -5.07
N ALA A 37 -16.96 0.30 -4.25
CA ALA A 37 -17.97 -0.75 -4.33
C ALA A 37 -19.37 -0.22 -4.05
N THR A 38 -19.54 0.59 -3.00
CA THR A 38 -20.85 1.18 -2.67
C THR A 38 -21.32 2.15 -3.75
N GLY A 39 -20.43 3.01 -4.26
CA GLY A 39 -20.77 3.96 -5.33
C GLY A 39 -21.20 3.26 -6.63
N PHE A 40 -20.48 2.20 -7.02
CA PHE A 40 -20.82 1.43 -8.21
C PHE A 40 -22.15 0.70 -8.08
N SER A 41 -22.45 0.12 -6.91
CA SER A 41 -23.74 -0.52 -6.64
C SER A 41 -24.91 0.47 -6.71
N LEU A 42 -24.76 1.66 -6.13
CA LEU A 42 -25.79 2.71 -6.20
C LEU A 42 -25.99 3.19 -7.64
N PHE A 43 -24.92 3.32 -8.41
CA PHE A 43 -25.00 3.69 -9.82
C PHE A 43 -25.81 2.69 -10.64
N ILE A 44 -25.60 1.38 -10.44
CA ILE A 44 -26.37 0.33 -11.11
C ILE A 44 -27.84 0.41 -10.72
N ILE A 45 -28.15 0.60 -9.44
CA ILE A 45 -29.53 0.71 -8.95
C ILE A 45 -30.24 1.90 -9.60
N ILE A 46 -29.59 3.06 -9.66
CA ILE A 46 -30.16 4.25 -10.30
C ILE A 46 -30.35 3.99 -11.80
N LEU A 47 -29.36 3.41 -12.47
CA LEU A 47 -29.46 3.11 -13.90
C LEU A 47 -30.60 2.13 -14.21
N ASN A 48 -30.80 1.12 -13.36
CA ASN A 48 -31.91 0.17 -13.49
C ASN A 48 -33.27 0.83 -13.17
N ALA A 49 -33.33 1.71 -12.16
CA ALA A 49 -34.57 2.41 -11.83
C ALA A 49 -35.00 3.44 -12.90
N VAL A 50 -34.05 3.90 -13.72
CA VAL A 50 -34.28 4.87 -14.81
C VAL A 50 -34.52 4.17 -16.17
N ALA A 51 -34.05 2.94 -16.34
CA ALA A 51 -34.26 2.11 -17.54
C ALA A 51 -35.63 1.41 -17.53
#